data_AF-A0A2Y9B953-F1
#
_entry.id   AF-A0A2Y9B953-F1
#
_cell.length_a   1.000
_cell.length_b   1.000
_cell.length_c   1.000
_cell.angle_alpha   90.00
_cell.angle_beta   90.00
_cell.angle_gamma   90.00
#
_symmetry.space_group_name_H-M   'P 1'
#
loop_
_entity.id
_entity.type
_entity.pdbx_description
1 polymer ?
#
loop_
_entity_poly.entity_id
_entity_poly.type
_entity_poly.pdbx_seq_one_letter_code
_entity_poly.pdbx_strand_id
1 'polypeptide(L)'
;MINGLQQGQKLLVLRYGKQIIQNCIELHQEKAEELGYCWFGKLGTVPSKKSIEAILEAEKPSIVLYSRGAAYLCEISEVAYEKPKEGYPDYYEEELFQKFTYPTVYFKLVSIESLDINALEKFRVVSSGNSAINTLLHSMSSFLFIEYGKAGTLNVKLKDEKKIKEREQLPENDCVYRKDGRCSLKSFVNYQYECDRPSNCLRQKR
;
A
#
# COMPACT_ATOMS: atom_id res chain seq x y z
N MET A 1 -11.63 -22.07 -1.30
CA MET A 1 -11.32 -20.94 -2.20
C MET A 1 -12.23 -19.78 -1.80
N ILE A 2 -11.81 -18.53 -1.96
CA ILE A 2 -12.75 -17.40 -1.85
C ILE A 2 -13.54 -17.43 -3.16
N ASN A 3 -14.86 -17.54 -3.09
CA ASN A 3 -15.69 -17.64 -4.30
C ASN A 3 -15.46 -16.41 -5.19
N GLY A 4 -15.29 -16.63 -6.49
CA GLY A 4 -15.10 -15.56 -7.47
C GLY A 4 -13.67 -15.03 -7.65
N LEU A 5 -12.67 -15.53 -6.90
CA LEU A 5 -11.28 -15.12 -7.09
C LEU A 5 -10.39 -16.23 -7.66
N GLN A 6 -9.58 -15.86 -8.65
CA GLN A 6 -8.62 -16.75 -9.29
C GLN A 6 -7.21 -16.63 -8.69
N GLN A 7 -6.49 -17.75 -8.68
CA GLN A 7 -5.09 -17.79 -8.25
C GLN A 7 -4.23 -16.80 -9.06
N GLY A 8 -3.48 -15.93 -8.39
CA GLY A 8 -2.65 -14.91 -9.03
C GLY A 8 -3.41 -13.66 -9.48
N GLN A 9 -4.73 -13.59 -9.24
CA GLN A 9 -5.52 -12.39 -9.52
C GLN A 9 -5.01 -11.23 -8.66
N LYS A 10 -4.82 -10.08 -9.32
CA LYS A 10 -4.46 -8.84 -8.65
C LYS A 10 -5.72 -8.08 -8.27
N LEU A 11 -5.73 -7.55 -7.05
CA LEU A 11 -6.82 -6.72 -6.55
C LEU A 11 -6.27 -5.44 -5.94
N LEU A 12 -7.15 -4.46 -5.83
CA LEU A 12 -6.92 -3.25 -5.07
C LEU A 12 -7.66 -3.34 -3.74
N VAL A 13 -6.93 -3.15 -2.65
CA VAL A 13 -7.54 -2.89 -1.34
C VAL A 13 -7.69 -1.40 -1.19
N LEU A 14 -8.90 -0.93 -0.89
CA LEU A 14 -9.19 0.44 -0.54
C LEU A 14 -9.55 0.53 0.94
N ARG A 15 -8.95 1.48 1.66
CA ARG A 15 -9.41 1.81 3.00
C ARG A 15 -10.58 2.76 2.94
N TYR A 16 -11.59 2.48 3.75
CA TYR A 16 -12.69 3.40 4.01
C TYR A 16 -12.74 3.77 5.49
N GLY A 17 -13.16 5.00 5.77
CA GLY A 17 -13.29 5.52 7.13
C GLY A 17 -14.67 5.24 7.69
N LYS A 18 -14.76 4.59 8.85
CA LYS A 18 -16.00 4.47 9.63
C LYS A 18 -16.38 5.73 10.42
N GLN A 19 -15.53 6.76 10.39
CA GLN A 19 -15.66 7.94 11.24
C GLN A 19 -16.70 8.95 10.72
N ILE A 20 -16.95 8.95 9.42
CA ILE A 20 -17.89 9.89 8.80
C ILE A 20 -19.31 9.31 8.87
N ILE A 21 -19.47 8.03 8.50
CA ILE A 21 -20.75 7.33 8.52
C ILE A 21 -20.55 5.95 9.17
N GLN A 22 -21.34 5.64 10.20
CA GLN A 22 -21.23 4.38 10.95
C GLN A 22 -21.63 3.16 10.11
N ASN A 23 -22.69 3.29 9.31
CA ASN A 23 -23.27 2.25 8.45
C ASN A 23 -22.91 2.46 6.95
N CYS A 24 -21.66 2.85 6.69
CA CYS A 24 -21.21 3.23 5.35
C CYS A 24 -21.42 2.11 4.32
N ILE A 25 -21.04 0.87 4.63
CA ILE A 25 -21.12 -0.22 3.66
C ILE A 25 -22.57 -0.64 3.41
N GLU A 26 -23.38 -0.63 4.47
CA GLU A 26 -24.80 -0.94 4.44
C GLU A 26 -25.54 0.01 3.49
N LEU A 27 -25.28 1.33 3.57
CA LEU A 27 -25.90 2.31 2.66
C LEU A 27 -25.48 2.14 1.19
N HIS A 28 -24.24 1.70 0.93
CA HIS A 28 -23.83 1.38 -0.45
C HIS A 28 -24.47 0.09 -0.93
N GLN A 29 -24.66 -0.89 -0.04
CA GLN A 29 -25.31 -2.15 -0.36
C GLN A 29 -26.78 -1.94 -0.67
N GLU A 30 -27.51 -1.17 0.15
CA GLU A 30 -28.91 -0.79 -0.11
C GLU A 30 -29.07 -0.13 -1.48
N LYS A 31 -28.17 0.81 -1.82
CA LYS A 31 -28.19 1.48 -3.12
C LYS A 31 -27.88 0.53 -4.29
N ALA A 32 -26.96 -0.42 -4.08
CA ALA A 32 -26.65 -1.45 -5.07
C ALA A 32 -27.80 -2.44 -5.27
N GLU A 33 -28.54 -2.78 -4.21
CA GLU A 33 -29.73 -3.62 -4.28
C GLU A 33 -30.89 -2.90 -4.98
N GLU A 34 -31.04 -1.59 -4.77
CA GLU A 34 -32.07 -0.76 -5.40
C GLU A 34 -31.84 -0.59 -6.92
N LEU A 35 -30.62 -0.25 -7.34
CA LEU A 35 -30.30 0.16 -8.72
C LEU A 35 -29.52 -0.90 -9.52
N GLY A 36 -29.14 -2.00 -8.89
CA GLY A 36 -28.23 -3.01 -9.44
C GLY A 36 -26.76 -2.60 -9.44
N TYR A 37 -26.44 -1.39 -8.94
CA TYR A 37 -25.07 -0.91 -8.76
C TYR A 37 -25.00 0.25 -7.77
N CYS A 38 -23.82 0.48 -7.20
CA CYS A 38 -23.53 1.66 -6.39
C CYS A 38 -22.14 2.23 -6.71
N TRP A 39 -22.03 3.55 -6.85
CA TRP A 39 -20.75 4.23 -6.98
C TRP A 39 -20.12 4.47 -5.61
N PHE A 40 -18.99 3.83 -5.39
CA PHE A 40 -18.15 4.05 -4.23
C PHE A 40 -17.05 5.07 -4.54
N GLY A 41 -17.15 6.25 -3.93
CA GLY A 41 -16.19 7.34 -4.07
C GLY A 41 -15.00 7.19 -3.13
N LYS A 42 -13.78 7.22 -3.69
CA LYS A 42 -12.55 7.31 -2.91
C LYS A 42 -12.07 8.76 -2.83
N LEU A 43 -11.80 9.22 -1.60
CA LEU A 43 -11.16 10.51 -1.35
C LEU A 43 -9.63 10.41 -1.37
N GLY A 44 -8.97 11.53 -1.71
CA GLY A 44 -7.53 11.72 -1.62
C GLY A 44 -6.74 11.00 -2.72
N THR A 45 -5.66 10.33 -2.34
CA THR A 45 -4.70 9.73 -3.29
C THR A 45 -5.35 8.65 -4.15
N VAL A 46 -5.23 8.78 -5.47
CA VAL A 46 -5.77 7.83 -6.44
C VAL A 46 -4.69 6.82 -6.83
N PRO A 47 -5.02 5.53 -6.98
CA PRO A 47 -4.13 4.57 -7.63
C PRO A 47 -3.80 5.01 -9.07
N SER A 48 -2.67 4.60 -9.62
CA SER A 48 -2.35 4.93 -11.03
C SER A 48 -3.37 4.32 -11.99
N LYS A 49 -3.73 5.06 -13.05
CA LYS A 49 -4.68 4.61 -14.09
C LYS A 49 -4.35 3.21 -14.62
N LYS A 50 -3.07 3.00 -14.96
CA LYS A 50 -2.53 1.70 -15.40
C LYS A 50 -2.86 0.54 -14.44
N SER A 51 -2.81 0.80 -13.14
CA SER A 51 -3.10 -0.26 -12.16
C SER A 51 -4.59 -0.52 -12.00
N ILE A 52 -5.43 0.50 -12.20
CA ILE A 52 -6.89 0.36 -12.22
C ILE A 52 -7.32 -0.42 -13.47
N GLU A 53 -6.77 -0.06 -14.63
CA GLU A 53 -6.99 -0.76 -15.90
C GLU A 53 -6.65 -2.26 -15.77
N ALA A 54 -5.50 -2.59 -15.17
CA ALA A 54 -5.10 -3.98 -14.95
C ALA A 54 -6.06 -4.78 -14.03
N ILE A 55 -6.85 -4.11 -13.18
CA ILE A 55 -7.87 -4.75 -12.34
C ILE A 55 -9.16 -4.94 -13.14
N LEU A 56 -9.52 -3.97 -13.98
CA LEU A 56 -10.69 -4.02 -14.86
C LEU A 56 -10.54 -5.05 -15.99
N GLU A 57 -9.31 -5.38 -16.39
CA GLU A 57 -9.02 -6.41 -17.40
C GLU A 57 -9.18 -7.86 -16.86
N ALA A 58 -9.38 -8.04 -15.55
CA ALA A 58 -9.63 -9.36 -14.98
C ALA A 58 -11.01 -9.89 -15.41
N GLU A 59 -11.16 -11.21 -15.52
CA GLU A 59 -12.44 -11.84 -15.88
C GLU A 59 -13.60 -11.44 -14.95
N LYS A 60 -13.28 -11.30 -13.65
CA LYS A 60 -14.19 -10.77 -12.63
C LYS A 60 -13.51 -9.64 -11.87
N PRO A 61 -13.56 -8.39 -12.35
CA PRO A 61 -12.88 -7.27 -11.73
C PRO A 61 -13.39 -7.06 -10.30
N SER A 62 -12.48 -7.06 -9.34
CA SER A 62 -12.85 -7.01 -7.93
C SER A 62 -11.88 -6.15 -7.13
N ILE A 63 -12.43 -5.45 -6.13
CA ILE A 63 -11.68 -4.70 -5.14
C ILE A 63 -12.03 -5.20 -3.73
N VAL A 64 -11.19 -4.87 -2.77
CA VAL A 64 -11.47 -5.14 -1.36
C VAL A 64 -11.65 -3.81 -0.63
N LEU A 65 -12.83 -3.60 -0.05
CA LEU A 65 -13.04 -2.49 0.89
C LEU A 65 -12.64 -2.95 2.28
N TYR A 66 -11.73 -2.22 2.92
CA TYR A 66 -11.18 -2.58 4.22
C TYR A 66 -11.35 -1.44 5.23
N SER A 67 -11.81 -1.81 6.42
CA SER A 67 -11.70 -1.00 7.63
C SER A 67 -11.17 -1.88 8.77
N ARG A 68 -10.71 -1.26 9.86
CA ARG A 68 -10.24 -2.05 11.00
C ARG A 68 -11.40 -2.90 11.53
N GLY A 69 -11.24 -4.22 11.47
CA GLY A 69 -12.27 -5.15 11.92
C GLY A 69 -13.36 -5.48 10.90
N ALA A 70 -13.25 -5.06 9.63
CA ALA A 70 -14.17 -5.51 8.58
C ALA A 70 -13.53 -5.47 7.18
N ALA A 71 -13.84 -6.45 6.36
CA ALA A 71 -13.43 -6.49 4.95
C ALA A 71 -14.62 -6.91 4.08
N TYR A 72 -14.67 -6.39 2.86
CA TYR A 72 -15.71 -6.70 1.88
C TYR A 72 -15.07 -6.89 0.53
N LEU A 73 -15.45 -7.96 -0.17
CA LEU A 73 -15.08 -8.19 -1.56
C LEU A 73 -16.17 -7.55 -2.42
N CYS A 74 -15.78 -6.63 -3.29
CA CYS A 74 -16.72 -5.92 -4.15
C CYS A 74 -16.35 -6.17 -5.61
N GLU A 75 -17.30 -6.68 -6.38
CA GLU A 75 -17.18 -6.74 -7.83
C GLU A 75 -17.40 -5.35 -8.42
N ILE A 76 -16.56 -4.97 -9.38
CA ILE A 76 -16.67 -3.67 -10.05
C ILE A 76 -16.85 -3.85 -11.54
N SER A 77 -17.66 -2.99 -12.15
CA SER A 77 -17.83 -2.97 -13.61
C SER A 77 -17.15 -1.80 -14.30
N GLU A 78 -16.94 -0.70 -13.56
CA GLU A 78 -16.52 0.56 -14.14
C GLU A 78 -15.77 1.43 -13.13
N VAL A 79 -14.90 2.31 -13.63
CA VAL A 79 -14.27 3.37 -12.83
C VAL A 79 -14.46 4.72 -13.52
N ALA A 80 -14.95 5.70 -12.78
CA ALA A 80 -15.13 7.07 -13.23
C ALA A 80 -14.24 8.03 -12.41
N TYR A 81 -13.76 9.09 -13.05
CA TYR A 81 -12.96 10.14 -12.40
C TYR A 81 -13.75 11.44 -12.22
N GLU A 82 -14.94 11.51 -12.80
CA GLU A 82 -15.89 12.60 -12.64
C GLU A 82 -17.04 12.15 -11.73
N LYS A 83 -17.73 13.10 -11.09
CA LYS A 83 -18.89 12.81 -10.24
C LYS A 83 -19.96 12.10 -11.09
N PRO A 84 -20.40 10.88 -10.72
CA PRO A 84 -21.51 10.22 -11.39
C PRO A 84 -22.80 11.02 -11.17
N LYS A 85 -23.73 10.97 -12.15
CA LYS A 85 -25.01 11.69 -12.06
C LYS A 85 -25.95 11.09 -11.01
N GLU A 86 -25.91 9.77 -10.86
CA GLU A 86 -26.79 9.00 -10.00
C GLU A 86 -26.12 7.70 -9.54
N GLY A 87 -26.75 6.99 -8.61
CA GLY A 87 -26.30 5.68 -8.13
C GLY A 87 -25.19 5.74 -7.08
N TYR A 88 -25.03 6.85 -6.38
CA TYR A 88 -24.23 6.95 -5.16
C TYR A 88 -25.15 7.03 -3.92
N PRO A 89 -24.67 6.72 -2.71
CA PRO A 89 -25.49 6.83 -1.50
C PRO A 89 -25.90 8.27 -1.20
N ASP A 90 -27.13 8.46 -0.70
CA ASP A 90 -27.73 9.78 -0.49
C ASP A 90 -26.91 10.68 0.44
N TYR A 91 -26.24 10.06 1.43
CA TYR A 91 -25.38 10.78 2.37
C TYR A 91 -24.24 11.56 1.69
N TYR A 92 -23.84 11.21 0.46
CA TYR A 92 -22.79 11.94 -0.26
C TYR A 92 -23.18 13.40 -0.47
N GLU A 93 -24.46 13.70 -0.63
CA GLU A 93 -24.91 15.07 -0.84
C GLU A 93 -24.62 15.93 0.40
N GLU A 94 -25.08 15.49 1.57
CA GLU A 94 -24.94 16.24 2.84
C GLU A 94 -23.50 16.19 3.38
N GLU A 95 -22.83 15.04 3.31
CA GLU A 95 -21.54 14.83 3.95
C GLU A 95 -20.34 15.19 3.08
N LEU A 96 -20.49 15.21 1.75
CA LEU A 96 -19.40 15.46 0.82
C LEU A 96 -19.67 16.68 -0.05
N PHE A 97 -20.72 16.64 -0.87
CA PHE A 97 -20.92 17.61 -1.96
C PHE A 97 -21.29 19.00 -1.46
N GLN A 98 -22.20 19.13 -0.50
CA GLN A 98 -22.53 20.40 0.15
C GLN A 98 -21.33 21.00 0.90
N LYS A 99 -20.40 20.15 1.34
CA LYS A 99 -19.14 20.54 1.99
C LYS A 99 -18.00 20.76 0.98
N PHE A 100 -18.31 20.85 -0.32
CA PHE A 100 -17.36 21.02 -1.43
C PHE A 100 -16.24 19.96 -1.45
N THR A 101 -16.50 18.78 -0.91
CA THR A 101 -15.59 17.65 -0.88
C THR A 101 -16.03 16.65 -1.93
N TYR A 102 -15.15 16.35 -2.88
CA TYR A 102 -15.47 15.46 -4.01
C TYR A 102 -14.48 14.29 -4.04
N PRO A 103 -14.97 13.03 -4.09
CA PRO A 103 -14.14 11.90 -4.42
C PRO A 103 -13.36 12.10 -5.71
N THR A 104 -12.11 11.65 -5.70
CA THR A 104 -11.16 11.79 -6.82
C THR A 104 -11.28 10.64 -7.82
N VAL A 105 -11.91 9.54 -7.41
CA VAL A 105 -12.25 8.40 -8.26
C VAL A 105 -13.47 7.69 -7.68
N TYR A 106 -14.30 7.13 -8.56
CA TYR A 106 -15.51 6.40 -8.24
C TYR A 106 -15.43 5.00 -8.83
N PHE A 107 -15.74 3.98 -8.03
CA PHE A 107 -15.79 2.59 -8.45
C PHE A 107 -17.25 2.14 -8.51
N LYS A 108 -17.71 1.67 -9.65
CA LYS A 108 -19.07 1.14 -9.81
C LYS A 108 -19.13 -0.27 -9.26
N LEU A 109 -19.64 -0.41 -8.04
CA LEU A 109 -19.82 -1.68 -7.34
C LEU A 109 -21.08 -2.36 -7.87
N VAL A 110 -20.97 -3.60 -8.31
CA VAL A 110 -22.09 -4.44 -8.75
C VAL A 110 -22.56 -5.37 -7.64
N SER A 111 -21.62 -5.86 -6.83
CA SER A 111 -21.91 -6.69 -5.66
C SER A 111 -20.99 -6.31 -4.51
N ILE A 112 -21.47 -6.49 -3.29
CA ILE A 112 -20.72 -6.26 -2.06
C ILE A 112 -20.93 -7.49 -1.18
N GLU A 113 -19.87 -8.28 -0.99
CA GLU A 113 -19.91 -9.50 -0.19
C GLU A 113 -19.02 -9.34 1.04
N SER A 114 -19.51 -9.77 2.21
CA SER A 114 -18.69 -9.80 3.42
C SER A 114 -17.52 -10.77 3.24
N LEU A 115 -16.32 -10.31 3.56
CA LEU A 115 -15.10 -11.09 3.50
C LEU A 115 -14.57 -11.31 4.92
N ASP A 116 -14.39 -12.57 5.32
CA ASP A 116 -13.71 -12.88 6.57
C ASP A 116 -12.31 -12.24 6.56
N ILE A 117 -12.01 -11.47 7.60
CA ILE A 117 -10.74 -10.76 7.75
C ILE A 117 -9.57 -11.75 7.72
N ASN A 118 -9.75 -12.95 8.26
CA ASN A 118 -8.70 -13.98 8.23
C ASN A 118 -8.41 -14.45 6.79
N ALA A 119 -9.36 -14.31 5.87
CA ALA A 119 -9.13 -14.60 4.46
C ALA A 119 -8.08 -13.65 3.85
N LEU A 120 -7.87 -12.45 4.40
CA LEU A 120 -6.82 -11.52 3.98
C LEU A 120 -5.40 -12.09 4.16
N GLU A 121 -5.22 -13.12 4.98
CA GLU A 121 -3.94 -13.83 5.11
C GLU A 121 -3.51 -14.53 3.82
N LYS A 122 -4.48 -14.92 2.98
CA LYS A 122 -4.24 -15.58 1.68
C LYS A 122 -3.80 -14.60 0.59
N PHE A 123 -3.75 -13.32 0.90
CA PHE A 123 -3.32 -12.28 -0.03
C PHE A 123 -1.93 -11.79 0.33
N ARG A 124 -1.20 -11.38 -0.71
CA ARG A 124 0.15 -10.82 -0.59
C ARG A 124 0.19 -9.45 -1.22
N VAL A 125 0.87 -8.50 -0.58
CA VAL A 125 1.07 -7.16 -1.15
C VAL A 125 2.08 -7.27 -2.29
N VAL A 126 1.71 -6.80 -3.49
CA VAL A 126 2.49 -6.97 -4.72
C VAL A 126 3.90 -6.37 -4.59
N SER A 127 4.04 -5.23 -3.90
CA SER A 127 5.32 -4.53 -3.79
C SER A 127 6.28 -5.13 -2.74
N SER A 128 5.77 -5.74 -1.67
CA SER A 128 6.59 -6.22 -0.55
C SER A 128 6.62 -7.73 -0.41
N GLY A 129 5.66 -8.45 -1.01
CA GLY A 129 5.45 -9.89 -0.78
C GLY A 129 4.96 -10.23 0.63
N ASN A 130 4.70 -9.23 1.49
CA ASN A 130 4.18 -9.47 2.83
C ASN A 130 2.70 -9.85 2.79
N SER A 131 2.23 -10.49 3.86
CA SER A 131 0.80 -10.73 4.07
C SER A 131 0.02 -9.41 4.05
N ALA A 132 -1.13 -9.41 3.36
CA ALA A 132 -1.97 -8.22 3.22
C ALA A 132 -2.49 -7.76 4.59
N ILE A 133 -2.99 -8.68 5.43
CA ILE A 133 -3.48 -8.35 6.78
C ILE A 133 -2.40 -7.71 7.65
N ASN A 134 -1.17 -8.25 7.64
CA ASN A 134 -0.06 -7.70 8.41
C ASN A 134 0.28 -6.27 7.95
N THR A 135 0.36 -6.06 6.64
CA THR A 135 0.58 -4.72 6.08
C THR A 135 -0.55 -3.76 6.42
N LEU A 136 -1.80 -4.22 6.38
CA LEU A 136 -2.98 -3.40 6.68
C LEU A 136 -3.08 -3.00 8.17
N LEU A 137 -2.54 -3.80 9.08
CA LEU A 137 -2.53 -3.47 10.51
C LEU A 137 -1.47 -2.41 10.88
N HIS A 138 -0.35 -2.37 10.16
CA HIS A 138 0.78 -1.50 10.50
C HIS A 138 1.02 -0.32 9.54
N SER A 139 0.40 -0.31 8.37
CA SER A 139 0.53 0.76 7.38
C SER A 139 -0.63 1.74 7.43
N MET A 140 -0.35 3.04 7.21
CA MET A 140 -1.35 4.08 7.00
C MET A 140 -1.75 4.28 5.53
N SER A 141 -1.29 3.41 4.62
CA SER A 141 -1.61 3.55 3.19
C SER A 141 -3.13 3.49 2.95
N SER A 142 -3.66 4.46 2.21
CA SER A 142 -5.10 4.52 1.88
C SER A 142 -5.54 3.44 0.89
N PHE A 143 -4.59 2.83 0.17
CA PHE A 143 -4.83 1.67 -0.68
C PHE A 143 -3.60 0.75 -0.75
N LEU A 144 -3.78 -0.50 -1.15
CA LEU A 144 -2.72 -1.47 -1.38
C LEU A 144 -3.04 -2.31 -2.62
N PHE A 145 -2.01 -2.66 -3.40
CA PHE A 145 -2.14 -3.67 -4.44
C PHE A 145 -1.80 -5.03 -3.86
N ILE A 146 -2.73 -5.98 -4.02
CA ILE A 146 -2.60 -7.33 -3.49
C ILE A 146 -2.77 -8.37 -4.60
N GLU A 147 -2.25 -9.57 -4.36
CA GLU A 147 -2.41 -10.75 -5.22
C GLU A 147 -3.01 -11.88 -4.41
N TYR A 148 -4.03 -12.56 -4.94
CA TYR A 148 -4.67 -13.71 -4.30
C TYR A 148 -3.89 -14.99 -4.55
N GLY A 149 -3.74 -15.82 -3.50
CA GLY A 149 -3.50 -17.24 -3.68
C GLY A 149 -2.05 -17.64 -3.97
N LYS A 150 -1.17 -16.74 -4.44
CA LYS A 150 0.27 -17.02 -4.47
C LYS A 150 0.80 -17.22 -3.04
N ALA A 151 0.72 -18.46 -2.55
CA ALA A 151 1.79 -19.04 -1.77
C ALA A 151 3.00 -19.07 -2.69
N GLY A 152 3.64 -17.92 -2.86
CA GLY A 152 4.96 -17.89 -3.42
C GLY A 152 5.78 -18.81 -2.55
N THR A 153 6.26 -19.90 -3.13
CA THR A 153 7.59 -20.41 -2.85
C THR A 153 8.44 -19.18 -2.55
N LEU A 154 8.96 -19.12 -1.33
CA LEU A 154 9.92 -18.10 -0.96
C LEU A 154 11.13 -18.28 -1.88
N ASN A 155 11.08 -17.73 -3.09
CA ASN A 155 12.20 -16.99 -3.63
C ASN A 155 12.29 -15.71 -2.80
N VAL A 156 12.51 -15.90 -1.49
CA VAL A 156 13.52 -15.14 -0.79
C VAL A 156 14.70 -15.29 -1.73
N LYS A 157 14.90 -14.29 -2.60
CA LYS A 157 16.26 -13.81 -2.78
C LYS A 157 16.72 -13.69 -1.35
N LEU A 158 17.49 -14.68 -0.90
CA LEU A 158 18.30 -14.56 0.29
C LEU A 158 18.81 -13.14 0.12
N LYS A 159 18.34 -12.23 1.00
CA LYS A 159 19.05 -10.97 1.18
C LYS A 159 20.46 -11.49 1.29
N ASP A 160 21.28 -11.25 0.27
CA ASP A 160 22.69 -11.63 0.30
C ASP A 160 23.07 -11.29 1.71
N GLU A 161 23.36 -12.33 2.51
CA GLU A 161 23.73 -12.13 3.88
C GLU A 161 24.78 -11.07 3.74
N LYS A 162 24.46 -9.84 4.17
CA LYS A 162 25.43 -8.77 4.11
C LYS A 162 26.46 -9.34 5.04
N LYS A 163 27.50 -9.95 4.47
CA LYS A 163 28.66 -10.46 5.17
C LYS A 163 28.93 -9.31 6.11
N ILE A 164 28.64 -9.53 7.38
CA ILE A 164 29.09 -8.65 8.42
C ILE A 164 30.59 -8.87 8.29
N LYS A 165 31.22 -8.06 7.44
CA LYS A 165 32.67 -8.02 7.35
C LYS A 165 33.05 -7.74 8.79
N GLU A 166 33.73 -8.70 9.40
CA GLU A 166 34.41 -8.47 10.67
C GLU A 166 35.07 -7.10 10.53
N ARG A 167 34.66 -6.17 11.38
CA ARG A 167 35.28 -4.85 11.40
C ARG A 167 36.71 -5.13 11.83
N GLU A 168 37.66 -4.90 10.93
CA GLU A 168 39.07 -4.88 11.30
C GLU A 168 39.21 -3.99 12.54
N GLN A 169 39.76 -4.55 13.61
CA GLN A 169 40.09 -3.77 14.80
C GLN A 169 41.24 -2.87 14.41
N LEU A 170 40.92 -1.60 14.19
CA LEU A 170 41.92 -0.58 13.95
C LEU A 170 42.66 -0.26 15.26
N PRO A 171 43.96 0.08 15.20
CA PRO A 171 44.71 0.58 16.36
C PRO A 171 44.03 1.81 16.98
N GLU A 172 44.30 2.06 18.26
CA GLU A 172 43.65 3.07 19.13
C GLU A 172 43.62 4.52 18.59
N ASN A 173 44.29 4.81 17.47
CA ASN A 173 44.34 6.14 16.87
C ASN A 173 44.16 6.16 15.34
N ASP A 174 43.70 5.07 14.73
CA ASP A 174 43.52 5.00 13.28
C ASP A 174 42.09 5.39 12.84
N CYS A 175 41.94 5.77 11.58
CA CYS A 175 40.69 6.31 11.04
C CYS A 175 40.09 5.38 9.98
N VAL A 176 38.85 4.93 10.19
CA VAL A 176 38.09 4.06 9.27
C VAL A 176 37.91 4.68 7.86
N TYR A 177 38.05 6.01 7.75
CA TYR A 177 37.90 6.73 6.49
C TYR A 177 39.24 7.04 5.81
N ARG A 178 40.39 6.69 6.41
CA ARG A 178 41.71 6.90 5.79
C ARG A 178 41.96 5.81 4.74
N LYS A 179 42.24 6.22 3.50
CA LYS A 179 42.67 5.34 2.41
C LYS A 179 43.86 5.98 1.73
N ASP A 180 44.97 5.25 1.62
CA ASP A 180 46.21 5.72 0.97
C ASP A 180 46.71 7.07 1.52
N GLY A 181 46.66 7.23 2.85
CA GLY A 181 47.06 8.48 3.52
C GLY A 181 46.07 9.65 3.40
N ARG A 182 44.96 9.49 2.68
CA ARG A 182 43.97 10.55 2.42
C ARG A 182 42.60 10.24 3.02
N CYS A 183 41.80 11.27 3.28
CA CYS A 183 40.43 11.10 3.78
C CYS A 183 39.45 10.75 2.65
N SER A 184 38.72 9.64 2.80
CA SER A 184 37.69 9.18 1.85
C SER A 184 36.26 9.63 2.20
N LEU A 185 36.07 10.37 3.31
CA LEU A 185 34.76 10.83 3.74
C LEU A 185 34.34 12.11 2.99
N LYS A 186 33.51 11.94 1.96
CA LYS A 186 33.04 13.04 1.08
C LYS A 186 32.41 14.24 1.80
N SER A 187 31.84 14.02 2.98
CA SER A 187 31.20 15.08 3.78
C SER A 187 32.17 15.82 4.70
N PHE A 188 33.47 15.54 4.64
CA PHE A 188 34.47 16.10 5.54
C PHE A 188 35.33 17.12 4.81
N VAL A 189 35.72 18.18 5.53
CA VAL A 189 36.49 19.31 4.98
C VAL A 189 37.82 18.85 4.35
N ASN A 190 38.43 17.81 4.91
CA ASN A 190 39.70 17.27 4.42
C ASN A 190 39.53 16.12 3.40
N TYR A 191 38.35 15.97 2.76
CA TYR A 191 38.17 14.96 1.71
C TYR A 191 39.26 15.09 0.63
N GLN A 192 39.94 13.99 0.32
CA GLN A 192 41.10 13.90 -0.59
C GLN A 192 42.39 14.59 -0.14
N TYR A 193 42.44 15.22 1.04
CA TYR A 193 43.67 15.76 1.62
C TYR A 193 44.38 14.73 2.50
N GLU A 194 45.70 14.93 2.67
CA GLU A 194 46.56 14.10 3.52
C GLU A 194 46.13 14.19 5.00
N CYS A 195 46.11 13.04 5.67
CA CYS A 195 45.68 12.89 7.05
C CYS A 195 46.90 12.57 7.93
N ASP A 196 47.70 13.59 8.23
CA ASP A 196 48.95 13.46 8.99
C ASP A 196 48.74 13.07 10.46
N ARG A 197 47.56 13.38 11.03
CA ARG A 197 47.21 13.09 12.42
C ARG A 197 45.74 12.66 12.58
N PRO A 198 45.40 11.39 12.30
CA PRO A 198 44.03 10.89 12.44
C PRO A 198 43.47 11.05 13.87
N SER A 199 44.33 11.04 14.90
CA SER A 199 43.99 11.22 16.33
C SER A 199 43.33 12.56 16.69
N ASN A 200 43.48 13.60 15.86
CA ASN A 200 42.88 14.92 16.08
C ASN A 200 41.61 15.13 15.24
N CYS A 201 41.13 14.11 14.53
CA CYS A 201 39.96 14.21 13.67
C CYS A 201 38.68 14.24 14.52
N LEU A 202 37.90 15.31 14.39
CA LEU A 202 36.61 15.53 15.08
C LEU A 202 35.58 14.40 14.93
N ARG A 203 35.76 13.49 13.96
CA ARG A 203 34.86 12.35 13.68
C ARG A 203 35.44 10.98 14.04
N GLN A 204 36.54 10.89 14.78
CA GLN A 204 36.94 9.61 15.36
C GLN A 204 35.83 9.15 16.33
N LYS A 205 35.07 8.13 15.90
CA LYS A 205 34.25 7.35 16.82
C LYS A 205 35.23 6.55 17.66
N ARG A 206 35.38 6.93 18.93
CA ARG A 206 35.92 6.04 19.96
C ARG A 206 35.01 4.83 20.10
#